data_AF-A0A954BY76-F1
#
_entry.id   AF-A0A954BY76-F1
#
_cell.length_a   1.000
_cell.length_b   1.000
_cell.length_c   1.000
_cell.angle_alpha   90.00
_cell.angle_beta   90.00
_cell.angle_gamma   90.00
#
_symmetry.space_group_name_H-M   'P 1'
#
loop_
_entity.id
_entity.type
_entity.pdbx_description
1 polymer ?
#
loop_
_entity_poly.entity_id
_entity_poly.type
_entity_poly.pdbx_seq_one_letter_code
_entity_poly.pdbx_strand_id
1 'polypeptide(L)'
;MTATATKPFIKQVTIEGEGCLGYVIGDRASGKAAIIDPRHDLVDEFLGVLKKEGLELDLVMDTHTHADHLSGAAELKQRTGAKYGMIQGTLVKPADKPFADGEVYQLGETELRIIASPG
;
A
#
# COMPACT_ATOMS: atom_id res chain seq x y z
N MET A 1 -14.13 25.93 5.59
CA MET A 1 -14.99 24.85 5.07
C MET A 1 -14.30 23.55 5.42
N THR A 2 -14.82 22.78 6.38
CA THR A 2 -14.27 21.46 6.73
C THR A 2 -14.74 20.47 5.67
N ALA A 3 -13.82 20.01 4.81
CA ALA A 3 -14.10 18.91 3.91
C ALA A 3 -14.53 17.70 4.75
N THR A 4 -15.71 17.15 4.46
CA THR A 4 -16.17 15.92 5.10
C THR A 4 -15.28 14.82 4.54
N ALA A 5 -14.34 14.30 5.34
CA ALA A 5 -13.42 13.25 4.90
C ALA A 5 -14.21 12.08 4.31
N THR A 6 -14.04 11.86 3.01
CA THR A 6 -14.74 10.80 2.29
C THR A 6 -14.25 9.45 2.81
N LYS A 7 -15.16 8.51 3.08
CA LYS A 7 -14.78 7.19 3.60
C LYS A 7 -13.84 6.51 2.59
N PRO A 8 -12.66 6.00 3.01
CA PRO A 8 -11.73 5.37 2.08
C PRO A 8 -12.34 4.11 1.48
N PHE A 9 -12.05 3.89 0.20
CA PHE A 9 -12.28 2.60 -0.45
C PHE A 9 -11.24 1.61 0.07
N ILE A 10 -11.68 0.40 0.43
CA ILE A 10 -10.78 -0.67 0.88
C ILE A 10 -11.19 -1.96 0.18
N LYS A 11 -10.23 -2.60 -0.47
CA LYS A 11 -10.40 -3.91 -1.10
C LYS A 11 -9.28 -4.84 -0.67
N GLN A 12 -9.65 -5.95 -0.05
CA GLN A 12 -8.74 -7.06 0.21
C GLN A 12 -8.52 -7.89 -1.06
N VAL A 13 -7.27 -8.29 -1.29
CA VAL A 13 -6.79 -9.18 -2.35
C VAL A 13 -6.02 -10.30 -1.66
N THR A 14 -6.41 -11.55 -1.91
CA THR A 14 -5.87 -12.73 -1.23
C THR A 14 -6.10 -13.97 -2.08
N ILE A 15 -5.28 -15.00 -1.85
CA ILE A 15 -5.57 -16.35 -2.29
C ILE A 15 -6.39 -17.03 -1.20
N GLU A 16 -7.48 -17.70 -1.57
CA GLU A 16 -8.31 -18.42 -0.61
C GLU A 16 -7.53 -19.60 -0.01
N GLY A 17 -7.57 -19.74 1.31
CA GLY A 17 -6.83 -20.78 2.02
C GLY A 17 -5.37 -20.43 2.33
N GLU A 18 -4.85 -19.31 1.81
CA GLU A 18 -3.55 -18.77 2.21
C GLU A 18 -3.73 -17.66 3.26
N GLY A 19 -2.80 -17.59 4.22
CA GLY A 19 -2.88 -16.66 5.36
C GLY A 19 -2.40 -15.24 5.08
N CYS A 20 -1.97 -14.94 3.85
CA CYS A 20 -1.35 -13.68 3.47
C CYS A 20 -2.39 -12.75 2.84
N LEU A 21 -2.67 -11.61 3.48
CA LEU A 21 -3.65 -10.63 3.02
C LEU A 21 -2.94 -9.39 2.48
N GLY A 22 -3.31 -8.96 1.29
CA GLY A 22 -2.95 -7.65 0.77
C GLY A 22 -4.17 -6.75 0.60
N TYR A 23 -3.95 -5.44 0.60
CA TYR A 23 -5.03 -4.45 0.57
C TYR A 23 -4.77 -3.36 -0.45
N VAL A 24 -5.82 -2.96 -1.17
CA VAL A 24 -5.90 -1.69 -1.89
C VAL A 24 -6.71 -0.71 -1.05
N ILE A 25 -6.10 0.42 -0.71
CA ILE A 25 -6.76 1.55 -0.03
C ILE A 25 -6.84 2.68 -1.05
N GLY A 26 -8.02 3.22 -1.29
CA GLY A 26 -8.25 4.25 -2.30
C GLY A 26 -8.95 5.48 -1.74
N ASP A 27 -8.45 6.65 -2.10
CA ASP A 27 -9.16 7.91 -1.98
C ASP A 27 -9.83 8.26 -3.32
N ARG A 28 -11.13 7.99 -3.42
CA ARG A 28 -11.90 8.24 -4.66
C ARG A 28 -12.02 9.73 -5.00
N ALA A 29 -11.86 10.62 -4.02
CA ALA A 29 -11.93 12.06 -4.27
C ALA A 29 -10.72 12.55 -5.08
N SER A 30 -9.52 12.13 -4.70
CA SER A 30 -8.28 12.47 -5.42
C SER A 30 -7.90 11.49 -6.53
N GLY A 31 -8.48 10.29 -6.54
CA GLY A 31 -8.08 9.21 -7.45
C GLY A 31 -6.83 8.46 -7.02
N LYS A 32 -6.27 8.74 -5.83
CA LYS A 32 -5.04 8.10 -5.36
C LYS A 32 -5.30 6.80 -4.61
N ALA A 33 -4.38 5.86 -4.70
CA ALA A 33 -4.40 4.62 -3.95
C ALA A 33 -3.07 4.27 -3.30
N ALA A 34 -3.16 3.51 -2.21
CA ALA A 34 -2.06 2.79 -1.60
C ALA A 34 -2.31 1.28 -1.69
N ILE A 35 -1.25 0.51 -1.89
CA ILE A 35 -1.28 -0.96 -1.75
C ILE A 35 -0.43 -1.37 -0.55
N ILE A 36 -1.00 -2.20 0.32
CA ILE A 36 -0.35 -2.73 1.53
C ILE A 36 -0.17 -4.24 1.40
N ASP A 37 1.04 -4.72 1.68
CA ASP A 37 1.44 -6.14 1.63
C ASP A 37 1.08 -6.84 0.30
N PRO A 38 1.52 -6.31 -0.85
CA PRO A 38 1.28 -6.98 -2.11
C PRO A 38 2.09 -8.27 -2.20
N ARG A 39 1.44 -9.39 -2.50
CA ARG A 39 2.16 -10.56 -2.97
C ARG A 39 2.56 -10.41 -4.43
N HIS A 40 3.74 -10.93 -4.79
CA HIS A 40 4.26 -10.85 -6.15
C HIS A 40 3.39 -11.59 -7.18
N ASP A 41 2.83 -12.75 -6.83
CA ASP A 41 1.95 -13.55 -7.69
C ASP A 41 0.57 -12.92 -7.94
N LEU A 42 0.20 -11.87 -7.20
CA LEU A 42 -1.07 -11.15 -7.33
C LEU A 42 -0.93 -9.73 -7.89
N VAL A 43 0.26 -9.33 -8.37
CA VAL A 43 0.51 -7.95 -8.86
C VAL A 43 -0.51 -7.52 -9.91
N ASP A 44 -0.84 -8.39 -10.87
CA ASP A 44 -1.84 -8.08 -11.90
C ASP A 44 -3.26 -7.93 -11.33
N GLU A 45 -3.60 -8.64 -10.26
CA GLU A 45 -4.90 -8.48 -9.59
C GLU A 45 -5.00 -7.12 -8.91
N PHE A 46 -3.94 -6.69 -8.22
CA PHE A 46 -3.87 -5.35 -7.63
C PHE A 46 -4.04 -4.26 -8.69
N LEU A 47 -3.30 -4.34 -9.80
CA LEU A 47 -3.42 -3.39 -10.91
C LEU A 47 -4.80 -3.44 -11.56
N GLY A 48 -5.43 -4.62 -11.62
CA GLY A 48 -6.81 -4.80 -12.07
C GLY A 48 -7.81 -4.06 -11.17
N VAL A 49 -7.64 -4.12 -9.85
CA VAL A 49 -8.47 -3.36 -8.90
C VAL A 49 -8.31 -1.86 -9.12
N LEU A 50 -7.07 -1.36 -9.22
CA LEU A 50 -6.80 0.05 -9.48
C LEU A 50 -7.47 0.53 -10.77
N LYS A 51 -7.30 -0.22 -11.86
CA LYS A 51 -7.91 0.08 -13.16
C LYS A 51 -9.44 0.11 -13.11
N LYS A 52 -10.05 -0.86 -12.42
CA LYS A 52 -11.51 -0.96 -12.29
C LYS A 52 -12.09 0.22 -11.52
N GLU A 53 -11.38 0.68 -10.49
CA GLU A 53 -11.84 1.78 -9.63
C GLU A 53 -11.39 3.17 -10.12
N GLY A 54 -10.62 3.23 -11.22
CA GLY A 54 -10.09 4.49 -11.75
C GLY A 54 -9.07 5.16 -10.81
N LEU A 55 -8.27 4.36 -10.10
CA LEU A 55 -7.30 4.82 -9.12
C LEU A 55 -5.87 4.70 -9.65
N GLU A 56 -5.02 5.65 -9.25
CA GLU A 56 -3.57 5.66 -9.53
C GLU A 56 -2.79 5.29 -8.27
N LEU A 57 -1.79 4.41 -8.40
CA LEU A 57 -0.97 3.99 -7.28
C LEU A 57 0.04 5.07 -6.90
N ASP A 58 -0.13 5.66 -5.71
CA ASP A 58 0.76 6.70 -5.17
C ASP A 58 1.80 6.09 -4.20
N LEU A 59 1.39 5.07 -3.44
CA LEU A 59 2.20 4.38 -2.45
C LEU A 59 2.02 2.86 -2.54
N VAL A 60 3.12 2.11 -2.48
CA VAL A 60 3.10 0.69 -2.17
C VAL A 60 3.95 0.45 -0.94
N MET A 61 3.46 -0.32 0.03
CA MET A 61 4.12 -0.51 1.31
C MET A 61 4.03 -1.96 1.77
N ASP A 62 5.12 -2.46 2.34
CA ASP A 62 5.08 -3.67 3.16
C ASP A 62 5.04 -3.28 4.65
N THR A 63 4.27 -4.01 5.43
CA THR A 63 4.18 -3.84 6.89
C THR A 63 5.45 -4.31 7.58
N HIS A 64 6.09 -5.34 7.05
CA HIS A 64 7.31 -5.93 7.55
C HIS A 64 8.07 -6.65 6.42
N THR A 65 9.26 -7.17 6.72
CA THR A 65 9.94 -8.09 5.79
C THR A 65 9.28 -9.45 5.87
N HIS A 66 8.50 -9.80 4.85
CA HIS A 66 7.76 -11.05 4.77
C HIS A 66 8.71 -12.26 4.73
N ALA A 67 8.39 -13.29 5.52
CA ALA A 67 9.15 -14.55 5.57
C ALA A 67 8.44 -15.70 4.84
N ASP A 68 7.17 -15.49 4.50
CA ASP A 68 6.19 -16.45 4.01
C ASP A 68 5.86 -16.25 2.53
N HIS A 69 6.12 -15.06 1.97
CA HIS A 69 5.90 -14.77 0.55
C HIS A 69 6.87 -13.70 0.01
N LEU A 70 6.98 -13.64 -1.31
CA LEU A 70 7.73 -12.58 -1.99
C LEU A 70 6.83 -11.35 -2.19
N SER A 71 7.29 -10.19 -1.74
CA SER A 71 6.57 -8.93 -1.97
C SER A 71 6.55 -8.53 -3.45
N GLY A 72 5.39 -8.09 -3.91
CA GLY A 72 5.15 -7.49 -5.23
C GLY A 72 5.49 -6.00 -5.29
N ALA A 73 5.95 -5.38 -4.18
CA ALA A 73 6.15 -3.94 -4.11
C ALA A 73 7.17 -3.41 -5.14
N ALA A 74 8.24 -4.18 -5.39
CA ALA A 74 9.25 -3.81 -6.38
C ALA A 74 8.68 -3.75 -7.81
N GLU A 75 7.86 -4.73 -8.19
CA GLU A 75 7.22 -4.76 -9.51
C GLU A 75 6.14 -3.67 -9.64
N LEU A 76 5.30 -3.50 -8.61
CA LEU A 76 4.30 -2.44 -8.60
C LEU A 76 4.94 -1.06 -8.75
N LYS A 77 6.03 -0.79 -8.02
CA LYS A 77 6.84 0.42 -8.19
C LYS A 77 7.34 0.56 -9.62
N GLN A 78 7.93 -0.48 -10.19
CA GLN A 78 8.46 -0.45 -11.56
C GLN A 78 7.38 -0.12 -12.60
N ARG A 79 6.18 -0.70 -12.45
CA ARG A 79 5.08 -0.58 -13.42
C ARG A 79 4.28 0.71 -13.28
N THR A 80 4.27 1.33 -12.09
CA THR A 80 3.40 2.49 -11.79
C THR A 80 4.15 3.77 -11.47
N GLY A 81 5.42 3.68 -11.08
CA GLY A 81 6.18 4.81 -10.54
C GLY A 81 5.83 5.16 -9.08
N ALA A 82 5.02 4.35 -8.41
CA ALA A 82 4.67 4.56 -7.01
C ALA A 82 5.90 4.55 -6.08
N LYS A 83 5.81 5.23 -4.94
CA LYS A 83 6.84 5.16 -3.90
C LYS A 83 6.77 3.81 -3.21
N TYR A 84 7.91 3.17 -3.00
CA TYR A 84 7.99 2.03 -2.09
C TYR A 84 8.26 2.48 -0.66
N GLY A 85 7.32 2.18 0.23
CA GLY A 85 7.33 2.49 1.65
C GLY A 85 7.70 1.31 2.54
N MET A 86 8.49 1.56 3.57
CA MET A 86 8.81 0.62 4.65
C MET A 86 9.03 1.40 5.95
N ILE A 87 8.84 0.76 7.10
CA ILE A 87 9.21 1.37 8.38
C ILE A 87 10.72 1.63 8.44
N GLN A 88 11.12 2.72 9.11
CA GLN A 88 12.53 3.02 9.37
C GLN A 88 13.20 1.90 10.17
N GLY A 89 14.48 1.64 9.87
CA GLY A 89 15.26 0.61 10.56
C GLY A 89 15.17 -0.79 9.96
N THR A 90 14.37 -1.00 8.90
CA THR A 90 14.38 -2.28 8.17
C THR A 90 15.69 -2.47 7.40
N LEU A 91 16.10 -3.73 7.23
CA LEU A 91 17.26 -4.09 6.41
C LEU A 91 16.99 -4.00 4.90
N VAL A 92 15.72 -3.84 4.49
CA VAL A 92 15.31 -3.74 3.08
C VAL A 92 15.79 -2.41 2.49
N LYS A 93 16.61 -2.50 1.43
CA LYS A 93 17.15 -1.33 0.72
C LYS A 93 16.97 -1.46 -0.80
N PRO A 94 16.59 -0.39 -1.52
CA PRO A 94 16.12 0.90 -1.03
C PRO A 94 14.58 0.97 -1.00
N ALA A 95 13.99 1.15 0.18
CA ALA A 95 12.68 1.80 0.26
C ALA A 95 12.84 3.27 -0.12
N ASP A 96 12.00 3.79 -1.02
CA ASP A 96 12.02 5.21 -1.41
C ASP A 96 11.53 6.09 -0.27
N LYS A 97 10.62 5.55 0.54
CA LYS A 97 9.98 6.25 1.65
C LYS A 97 10.16 5.48 2.95
N PRO A 98 11.23 5.76 3.71
CA PRO A 98 11.38 5.22 5.06
C PRO A 98 10.47 5.99 6.02
N PHE A 99 9.45 5.33 6.57
CA PHE A 99 8.46 5.91 7.46
C PHE A 99 8.90 5.89 8.92
N ALA A 100 8.72 7.00 9.64
CA ALA A 100 8.89 7.04 11.09
C ALA A 100 7.61 6.57 11.82
N ASP A 101 7.77 6.17 13.09
CA ASP A 101 6.62 5.96 13.97
C ASP A 101 5.80 7.25 14.14
N GLY A 102 4.48 7.12 14.11
CA GLY A 102 3.53 8.22 14.18
C GLY A 102 3.44 9.09 12.92
N GLU A 103 4.24 8.81 11.88
CA GLU A 103 4.19 9.58 10.63
C GLU A 103 2.83 9.41 9.94
N VAL A 104 2.30 10.50 9.41
CA VAL A 104 1.07 10.49 8.62
C VAL A 104 1.41 10.66 7.15
N TYR A 105 1.01 9.69 6.33
CA TYR A 105 1.04 9.80 4.88
C TYR A 105 -0.32 10.25 4.35
N GLN A 106 -0.34 11.36 3.62
CA GLN A 106 -1.56 11.87 2.99
C GLN A 106 -1.79 11.20 1.63
N LEU A 107 -2.78 10.31 1.58
CA LEU A 107 -3.30 9.70 0.37
C LEU A 107 -4.49 10.51 -0.13
N GLY A 108 -4.20 11.62 -0.81
CA GLY A 108 -5.25 12.58 -1.17
C GLY A 108 -5.85 13.20 0.08
N GLU A 109 -7.15 12.98 0.30
CA GLU A 109 -7.85 13.39 1.53
C GLU A 109 -7.87 12.30 2.62
N THR A 110 -7.38 11.09 2.33
CA THR A 110 -7.29 9.98 3.28
C THR A 110 -5.96 9.99 4.02
N GLU A 111 -6.01 9.94 5.36
CA GLU A 111 -4.82 9.83 6.19
C GLU A 111 -4.45 8.37 6.48
N LEU A 112 -3.20 8.00 6.18
CA LEU A 112 -2.58 6.77 6.65
C LEU A 112 -1.61 7.10 7.77
N ARG A 113 -1.89 6.66 9.00
CA ARG A 113 -1.00 6.83 10.15
C ARG A 113 -0.15 5.58 10.34
N ILE A 114 1.17 5.75 10.31
CA ILE A 114 2.12 4.68 10.55
C ILE A 114 2.31 4.52 12.05
N ILE A 115 2.16 3.28 12.53
CA ILE A 115 2.40 2.91 13.93
C ILE A 115 3.47 1.83 13.91
N ALA A 116 4.61 2.09 14.54
CA ALA A 116 5.63 1.08 14.71
C ALA A 116 5.16 0.06 15.75
N SER A 117 5.00 -1.19 15.32
CA SER A 117 4.59 -2.32 16.16
C SER A 117 5.60 -3.46 16.07
N PRO A 118 6.85 -3.28 16.56
CA PRO A 118 7.86 -4.33 16.55
C PRO A 118 7.47 -5.48 17.49
N GLY A 119 7.91 -6.69 17.16
CA GLY A 119 7.65 -7.92 17.91
C GLY A 119 8.27 -9.13 17.23
#